data_AF-A0A3M1AYX7-F1
#
_entry.id   AF-A0A3M1AYX7-F1
#
_cell.length_a   1.000
_cell.length_b   1.000
_cell.length_c   1.000
_cell.angle_alpha   90.00
_cell.angle_beta   90.00
_cell.angle_gamma   90.00
#
_symmetry.space_group_name_H-M   'P 1'
#
loop_
_entity.id
_entity.type
_entity.pdbx_description
1 polymer ?
#
loop_
_entity_poly.entity_id
_entity_poly.type
_entity_poly.pdbx_seq_one_letter_code
_entity_poly.pdbx_strand_id
1 'polypeptide(L)'
;MSTSEYKPKSFWQRPEGITGIIFLAILGIGGGILLANALPALIALAQNTVYLTLMLIALAAIVYVIVDPKMRALIGYGYKSLMRWITGLFVKLDPIAILKAYVADLQDNLRNMNKQMNKLRGQMHILKEMMYKNEKQIKENLELASQAKSMDKQAAMVIKTRRAGRLKESNMRLDELYKKMEVLYRVLKRMYENSEVLMEDIKDQVMIKEQERKAIHASTSAMRSAMNVLSGNKDKRAMFDEALEAVADDVSKKVGEMERFMEVTSNFMDSIDLQKGVFEEEGLDMLEKWEKETFSSLLGEEKKTLLDKAKDDNEVLDLNEPIKVPERQSNQYDSFFE
;
A
#
# COMPACT_ATOMS: atom_id res chain seq x y z
N MET A 1 10.45 3.61 19.93
CA MET A 1 10.03 2.44 19.14
C MET A 1 9.04 1.65 19.97
N SER A 2 7.75 1.97 19.87
CA SER A 2 6.70 1.24 20.59
C SER A 2 6.40 -0.05 19.83
N THR A 3 6.78 -1.18 20.40
CA THR A 3 6.36 -2.51 19.94
C THR A 3 4.85 -2.60 20.04
N SER A 4 4.14 -2.37 18.93
CA SER A 4 2.72 -2.67 18.84
C SER A 4 2.56 -4.18 19.08
N GLU A 5 1.95 -4.54 20.21
CA GLU A 5 1.59 -5.93 20.52
C GLU A 5 0.77 -6.52 19.37
N TYR A 6 1.42 -7.38 18.60
CA TYR A 6 0.80 -8.11 17.51
C TYR A 6 -0.24 -9.09 18.08
N LYS A 7 -1.52 -8.86 17.77
CA LYS A 7 -2.59 -9.81 18.04
C LYS A 7 -2.75 -10.73 16.82
N PRO A 8 -2.58 -12.05 16.95
CA PRO A 8 -2.73 -12.97 15.82
C PRO A 8 -4.16 -12.89 15.26
N LYS A 9 -4.26 -12.82 13.93
CA LYS A 9 -5.56 -12.79 13.22
C LYS A 9 -6.40 -14.01 13.60
N SER A 10 -7.68 -13.77 13.94
CA SER A 10 -8.65 -14.82 14.28
C SER A 10 -8.87 -15.76 13.09
N PHE A 11 -9.16 -17.03 13.34
CA PHE A 11 -9.38 -18.06 12.31
C PHE A 11 -10.38 -17.61 11.22
N TRP A 12 -11.43 -16.87 11.61
CA TRP A 12 -12.48 -16.38 10.72
C TRP A 12 -12.06 -15.21 9.82
N GLN A 13 -10.95 -14.53 10.14
CA GLN A 13 -10.38 -13.44 9.34
C GLN A 13 -9.35 -13.96 8.32
N ARG A 14 -8.95 -15.22 8.44
CA ARG A 14 -8.06 -15.87 7.48
C ARG A 14 -8.87 -16.33 6.27
N PRO A 15 -8.27 -16.42 5.07
CA PRO A 15 -8.95 -16.99 3.89
C PRO A 15 -9.53 -18.40 4.13
N GLU A 16 -8.96 -19.14 5.09
CA GLU A 16 -9.47 -20.43 5.59
C GLU A 16 -10.81 -20.36 6.31
N GLY A 17 -11.06 -19.26 7.03
CA GLY A 17 -12.32 -19.03 7.73
C GLY A 17 -13.45 -18.61 6.79
N ILE A 18 -13.13 -17.75 5.81
CA ILE A 18 -14.11 -17.23 4.82
C ILE A 18 -14.62 -18.37 3.92
N THR A 19 -13.71 -19.19 3.39
CA THR A 19 -14.06 -20.41 2.65
C THR A 19 -14.87 -21.37 3.50
N GLY A 20 -14.59 -21.43 4.81
CA GLY A 20 -15.37 -22.22 5.76
C GLY A 20 -16.81 -21.75 5.91
N ILE A 21 -17.03 -20.45 6.02
CA ILE A 21 -18.40 -19.90 6.11
C ILE A 21 -19.19 -20.24 4.85
N ILE A 22 -18.59 -20.09 3.67
CA ILE A 22 -19.23 -20.43 2.39
C ILE A 22 -19.53 -21.93 2.33
N PHE A 23 -18.60 -22.78 2.75
CA PHE A 23 -18.79 -24.23 2.77
C PHE A 23 -19.89 -24.66 3.74
N LEU A 24 -19.97 -24.05 4.94
CA LEU A 24 -21.04 -24.29 5.91
C LEU A 24 -22.40 -23.81 5.38
N ALA A 25 -22.46 -22.69 4.66
CA ALA A 25 -23.68 -22.22 4.02
C ALA A 25 -24.15 -23.20 2.94
N ILE A 26 -23.23 -23.71 2.11
CA ILE A 26 -23.52 -24.72 1.09
C ILE A 26 -23.96 -26.05 1.73
N LEU A 27 -23.29 -26.49 2.81
CA LEU A 27 -23.67 -27.68 3.57
C LEU A 27 -25.04 -27.52 4.24
N GLY A 28 -25.35 -26.33 4.76
CA GLY A 28 -26.64 -26.03 5.38
C GLY A 28 -27.78 -26.04 4.37
N ILE A 29 -27.59 -25.40 3.21
CA ILE A 29 -28.57 -25.39 2.12
C ILE A 29 -28.72 -26.79 1.51
N GLY A 30 -27.61 -27.44 1.17
CA GLY A 30 -27.59 -28.78 0.60
C GLY A 30 -28.14 -29.85 1.56
N GLY A 31 -27.80 -29.75 2.85
CA GLY A 31 -28.34 -30.60 3.90
C GLY A 31 -29.83 -30.36 4.14
N GLY A 32 -30.29 -29.11 4.07
CA GLY A 32 -31.71 -28.76 4.15
C GLY A 32 -32.53 -29.31 2.97
N ILE A 33 -32.01 -29.22 1.75
CA ILE A 33 -32.64 -29.78 0.54
C ILE A 33 -32.68 -31.31 0.59
N LEU A 34 -31.57 -31.95 1.01
CA LEU A 34 -31.52 -33.41 1.19
C LEU A 34 -32.51 -33.89 2.25
N LEU A 35 -32.62 -33.18 3.38
CA LEU A 35 -33.59 -33.49 4.42
C LEU A 35 -35.03 -33.29 3.94
N ALA A 36 -35.32 -32.21 3.21
CA ALA A 36 -36.65 -31.96 2.65
C ALA A 36 -37.08 -33.06 1.66
N ASN A 37 -36.15 -33.56 0.84
CA ASN A 37 -36.41 -34.66 -0.10
C ASN A 37 -36.44 -36.03 0.59
N ALA A 38 -35.71 -36.22 1.68
CA ALA A 38 -35.70 -37.46 2.46
C ALA A 38 -36.85 -37.53 3.48
N LEU A 39 -37.50 -36.41 3.80
CA LEU A 39 -38.59 -36.31 4.78
C LEU A 39 -39.72 -37.34 4.52
N PRO A 40 -40.22 -37.51 3.28
CA PRO A 40 -41.26 -38.51 2.99
C PRO A 40 -40.81 -39.94 3.28
N ALA A 41 -39.55 -40.28 2.98
CA ALA A 41 -38.98 -41.59 3.24
C ALA A 41 -38.72 -41.82 4.75
N LEU A 42 -38.29 -40.78 5.47
CA LEU A 42 -38.12 -40.81 6.93
C LEU A 42 -39.46 -41.00 7.65
N ILE A 43 -40.53 -40.35 7.18
CA ILE A 43 -41.90 -40.53 7.70
C ILE A 43 -42.39 -41.95 7.45
N ALA A 44 -42.14 -42.52 6.27
CA ALA A 44 -42.49 -43.91 5.96
C ALA A 44 -41.73 -44.92 6.83
N LEU A 45 -40.44 -44.70 7.07
CA LEU A 45 -39.63 -45.53 7.97
C LEU A 45 -40.07 -45.39 9.45
N ALA A 46 -40.57 -44.21 9.85
CA ALA A 46 -41.03 -43.94 11.20
C ALA A 46 -42.34 -44.67 11.56
N GLN A 47 -43.07 -45.19 10.56
CA GLN A 47 -44.27 -46.01 10.80
C GLN A 47 -43.96 -47.35 11.45
N ASN A 48 -42.71 -47.83 11.33
CA ASN A 48 -42.27 -49.06 11.97
C ASN A 48 -41.57 -48.74 13.30
N THR A 49 -42.05 -49.35 14.39
CA THR A 49 -41.56 -49.10 15.75
C THR A 49 -40.06 -49.36 15.92
N VAL A 50 -39.49 -50.35 15.20
CA VAL A 50 -38.06 -50.67 15.27
C VAL A 50 -37.21 -49.58 14.63
N TYR A 51 -37.59 -49.15 13.41
CA TYR A 51 -36.89 -48.08 12.69
C TYR A 51 -37.05 -46.72 13.38
N LEU A 52 -38.21 -46.44 13.97
CA LEU A 52 -38.43 -45.25 14.80
C LEU A 52 -37.46 -45.21 15.98
N THR A 53 -37.30 -46.34 16.69
CA THR A 53 -36.40 -46.42 17.85
C THR A 53 -34.94 -46.18 17.43
N LEU A 54 -34.51 -46.75 16.30
CA LEU A 54 -33.16 -46.52 15.75
C LEU A 54 -32.93 -45.07 15.33
N MET A 55 -33.94 -44.42 14.71
CA MET A 55 -33.87 -43.01 14.33
C MET A 55 -33.79 -42.09 15.55
N LEU A 56 -34.52 -42.38 16.62
CA LEU A 56 -34.44 -41.63 17.87
C LEU A 56 -33.06 -41.78 18.54
N ILE A 57 -32.45 -42.97 18.50
CA ILE A 57 -31.08 -43.18 19.00
C ILE A 57 -30.07 -42.38 18.18
N ALA A 58 -30.18 -42.40 16.85
CA ALA A 58 -29.32 -41.61 15.98
C ALA A 58 -29.48 -40.09 16.23
N LEU A 59 -30.72 -39.63 16.41
CA LEU A 59 -31.01 -38.24 16.73
C LEU A 59 -30.45 -37.85 18.12
N ALA A 60 -30.58 -38.72 19.11
CA ALA A 60 -29.98 -38.52 20.44
C ALA A 60 -28.45 -38.45 20.36
N ALA A 61 -27.82 -39.27 19.52
CA ALA A 61 -26.36 -39.22 19.29
C ALA A 61 -25.93 -37.89 18.64
N ILE A 62 -26.69 -37.39 17.65
CA ILE A 62 -26.42 -36.09 17.03
C ILE A 62 -26.57 -34.95 18.04
N VAL A 63 -27.63 -34.98 18.86
CA VAL A 63 -27.85 -33.99 19.91
C VAL A 63 -26.73 -34.03 20.96
N TYR A 64 -26.31 -35.23 21.37
CA TYR A 64 -25.19 -35.42 22.31
C TYR A 64 -23.90 -34.75 21.79
N VAL A 65 -23.60 -34.93 20.50
CA VAL A 65 -22.43 -34.33 19.85
C VAL A 65 -22.48 -32.79 19.85
N ILE A 66 -23.66 -32.18 19.73
CA ILE A 66 -23.83 -30.72 19.73
C ILE A 66 -23.73 -30.15 21.15
N VAL A 67 -24.28 -30.86 22.14
CA VAL A 67 -24.39 -30.39 23.53
C VAL A 67 -23.09 -30.60 24.31
N ASP A 68 -22.35 -31.69 24.08
CA ASP A 68 -21.10 -31.96 24.80
C ASP A 68 -19.97 -31.00 24.35
N PRO A 69 -19.42 -30.16 25.26
CA PRO A 69 -18.37 -29.20 24.94
C PRO A 69 -17.08 -29.86 24.42
N LYS A 70 -16.79 -31.11 24.80
CA LYS A 70 -15.60 -31.85 24.31
C LYS A 70 -15.77 -32.32 22.87
N MET A 71 -16.94 -32.86 22.53
CA MET A 71 -17.29 -33.27 21.17
C MET A 71 -17.32 -32.08 20.22
N ARG A 72 -17.92 -30.96 20.66
CA ARG A 72 -17.90 -29.69 19.91
C ARG A 72 -16.49 -29.17 19.65
N ALA A 73 -15.60 -29.27 20.64
CA ALA A 73 -14.20 -28.90 20.46
C ALA A 73 -13.50 -29.79 19.44
N LEU A 74 -13.67 -31.11 19.52
CA LEU A 74 -13.08 -32.08 18.59
C LEU A 74 -13.54 -31.88 17.15
N ILE A 75 -14.85 -31.70 16.92
CA ILE A 75 -15.40 -31.40 15.59
C ILE A 75 -14.90 -30.03 15.12
N GLY A 76 -14.82 -29.04 16.00
CA GLY A 76 -14.23 -27.74 15.70
C GLY A 76 -12.77 -27.84 15.25
N TYR A 77 -11.94 -28.67 15.90
CA TYR A 77 -10.56 -28.92 15.49
C TYR A 77 -10.47 -29.73 14.19
N GLY A 78 -11.33 -30.74 14.00
CA GLY A 78 -11.41 -31.52 12.77
C GLY A 78 -11.81 -30.65 11.58
N TYR A 79 -12.82 -29.80 11.76
CA TYR A 79 -13.26 -28.82 10.77
C TYR A 79 -12.15 -27.83 10.42
N LYS A 80 -11.47 -27.22 11.41
CA LYS A 80 -10.31 -26.35 11.17
C LYS A 80 -9.20 -27.06 10.40
N SER A 81 -8.93 -28.33 10.70
CA SER A 81 -7.92 -29.13 10.01
C SER A 81 -8.29 -29.44 8.56
N LEU A 82 -9.56 -29.75 8.30
CA LEU A 82 -10.08 -29.99 6.95
C LEU A 82 -10.09 -28.71 6.12
N MET A 83 -10.55 -27.60 6.68
CA MET A 83 -10.55 -26.31 5.99
C MET A 83 -9.12 -25.89 5.62
N ARG A 84 -8.15 -26.04 6.52
CA ARG A 84 -6.73 -25.81 6.21
C ARG A 84 -6.19 -26.71 5.09
N TRP A 85 -6.68 -27.95 5.00
CA TRP A 85 -6.32 -28.86 3.91
C TRP A 85 -6.94 -28.45 2.58
N ILE A 86 -8.22 -28.06 2.57
CA ILE A 86 -8.94 -27.60 1.38
C ILE A 86 -8.36 -26.26 0.89
N THR A 87 -8.12 -25.29 1.77
CA THR A 87 -7.50 -24.03 1.38
C THR A 87 -6.07 -24.20 0.90
N GLY A 88 -5.32 -25.16 1.45
CA GLY A 88 -4.00 -25.53 0.93
C GLY A 88 -4.02 -26.09 -0.49
N LEU A 89 -5.17 -26.60 -0.99
CA LEU A 89 -5.33 -27.04 -2.38
C LEU A 89 -5.63 -25.88 -3.35
N PHE A 90 -6.34 -24.84 -2.90
CA PHE A 90 -6.73 -23.70 -3.75
C PHE A 90 -5.83 -22.47 -3.62
N VAL A 91 -5.06 -22.38 -2.54
CA VAL A 91 -4.16 -21.26 -2.25
C VAL A 91 -2.79 -21.85 -1.92
N LYS A 92 -1.95 -22.07 -2.94
CA LYS A 92 -0.51 -22.23 -2.73
C LYS A 92 0.06 -20.86 -2.35
N LEU A 93 -0.13 -20.46 -1.10
CA LEU A 93 0.52 -19.27 -0.56
C LEU A 93 1.98 -19.66 -0.25
N ASP A 94 2.87 -19.53 -1.23
CA ASP A 94 4.29 -19.51 -0.93
C ASP A 94 4.62 -18.08 -0.48
N PRO A 95 4.84 -17.83 0.82
CA PRO A 95 5.07 -16.48 1.32
C PRO A 95 6.30 -15.82 0.67
N ILE A 96 7.26 -16.62 0.20
CA ILE A 96 8.43 -16.13 -0.56
C ILE A 96 8.01 -15.64 -1.95
N ALA A 97 7.05 -16.32 -2.59
CA ALA A 97 6.54 -15.87 -3.90
C ALA A 97 5.78 -14.55 -3.78
N ILE A 98 5.03 -14.35 -2.69
CA ILE A 98 4.38 -13.06 -2.40
C ILE A 98 5.43 -11.95 -2.23
N LEU A 99 6.45 -12.18 -1.41
CA LEU A 99 7.50 -11.18 -1.21
C LEU A 99 8.24 -10.86 -2.52
N LYS A 100 8.51 -11.85 -3.38
CA LYS A 100 9.07 -11.63 -4.73
C LYS A 100 8.15 -10.79 -5.61
N ALA A 101 6.85 -11.03 -5.57
CA ALA A 101 5.88 -10.22 -6.29
C ALA A 101 5.90 -8.77 -5.80
N TYR A 102 5.93 -8.55 -4.49
CA TYR A 102 6.05 -7.20 -3.94
C TYR A 102 7.37 -6.50 -4.27
N VAL A 103 8.50 -7.22 -4.34
CA VAL A 103 9.76 -6.64 -4.84
C VAL A 103 9.61 -6.20 -6.29
N ALA A 104 8.93 -6.98 -7.13
CA ALA A 104 8.66 -6.60 -8.51
C ALA A 104 7.74 -5.37 -8.59
N ASP A 105 6.67 -5.34 -7.80
CA ASP A 105 5.73 -4.21 -7.72
C ASP A 105 6.43 -2.94 -7.22
N LEU A 106 7.28 -3.05 -6.19
CA LEU A 106 8.14 -1.95 -5.71
C LEU A 106 9.04 -1.42 -6.83
N GLN A 107 9.67 -2.31 -7.59
CA GLN A 107 10.54 -1.93 -8.70
C GLN A 107 9.78 -1.17 -9.80
N ASP A 108 8.57 -1.61 -10.15
CA ASP A 108 7.75 -0.92 -11.14
C ASP A 108 7.21 0.41 -10.62
N ASN A 109 6.84 0.48 -9.33
CA ASN A 109 6.42 1.73 -8.69
C ASN A 109 7.56 2.75 -8.61
N LEU A 110 8.79 2.34 -8.27
CA LEU A 110 9.98 3.20 -8.35
C LEU A 110 10.20 3.76 -9.75
N ARG A 111 10.04 2.93 -10.79
CA ARG A 111 10.15 3.38 -12.19
C ARG A 111 9.07 4.40 -12.53
N ASN A 112 7.84 4.19 -12.06
CA ASN A 112 6.75 5.14 -12.28
C ASN A 112 6.97 6.45 -11.51
N MET A 113 7.48 6.39 -10.27
CA MET A 113 7.86 7.55 -9.47
C MET A 113 8.89 8.40 -10.20
N ASN A 114 9.97 7.77 -10.70
CA ASN A 114 10.99 8.48 -11.46
C ASN A 114 10.41 9.17 -12.72
N LYS A 115 9.49 8.51 -13.43
CA LYS A 115 8.79 9.13 -14.58
C LYS A 115 7.97 10.35 -14.16
N GLN A 116 7.18 10.24 -13.08
CA GLN A 116 6.37 11.36 -12.60
C GLN A 116 7.23 12.52 -12.11
N MET A 117 8.29 12.24 -11.34
CA MET A 117 9.25 13.26 -10.89
C MET A 117 9.90 14.00 -12.06
N ASN A 118 10.26 13.31 -13.14
CA ASN A 118 10.80 13.94 -14.36
C ASN A 118 9.76 14.82 -15.08
N LYS A 119 8.50 14.36 -15.18
CA LYS A 119 7.40 15.17 -15.73
C LYS A 119 7.19 16.44 -14.91
N LEU A 120 7.09 16.29 -13.58
CA LEU A 120 6.89 17.39 -12.64
C LEU A 120 8.02 18.42 -12.76
N ARG A 121 9.27 17.97 -12.76
CA ARG A 121 10.45 18.83 -12.98
C ARG A 121 10.36 19.62 -14.30
N GLY A 122 9.92 18.97 -15.37
CA GLY A 122 9.69 19.64 -16.66
C GLY A 122 8.63 20.74 -16.58
N GLN A 123 7.50 20.46 -15.92
CA GLN A 123 6.44 21.46 -15.73
C GLN A 123 6.89 22.64 -14.86
N MET A 124 7.65 22.37 -13.78
CA MET A 124 8.25 23.40 -12.93
C MET A 124 9.19 24.33 -13.73
N HIS A 125 9.98 23.77 -14.64
CA HIS A 125 10.86 24.56 -15.50
C HIS A 125 10.07 25.49 -16.43
N ILE A 126 9.05 24.97 -17.11
CA ILE A 126 8.17 25.76 -18.00
C ILE A 126 7.52 26.89 -17.22
N LEU A 127 7.01 26.60 -16.02
CA LEU A 127 6.33 27.57 -15.18
C LEU A 127 7.29 28.70 -14.73
N LYS A 128 8.51 28.36 -14.34
CA LYS A 128 9.55 29.34 -14.01
C LYS A 128 9.94 30.21 -15.21
N GLU A 129 10.00 29.62 -16.41
CA GLU A 129 10.25 30.37 -17.64
C GLU A 129 9.09 31.34 -17.97
N MET A 130 7.84 30.93 -17.76
CA MET A 130 6.66 31.80 -17.92
C MET A 130 6.71 32.98 -16.95
N MET A 131 7.01 32.74 -15.68
CA MET A 131 7.15 33.80 -14.66
C MET A 131 8.24 34.80 -15.05
N TYR A 132 9.38 34.31 -15.55
CA TYR A 132 10.48 35.15 -16.03
C TYR A 132 10.08 36.01 -17.25
N LYS A 133 9.38 35.43 -18.23
CA LYS A 133 8.86 36.16 -19.40
C LYS A 133 7.86 37.24 -18.99
N ASN A 134 6.95 36.92 -18.07
CA ASN A 134 5.99 37.86 -17.52
C ASN A 134 6.69 39.01 -16.79
N GLU A 135 7.72 38.72 -15.99
CA GLU A 135 8.49 39.74 -15.27
C GLU A 135 9.19 40.72 -16.23
N LYS A 136 9.75 40.21 -17.32
CA LYS A 136 10.33 41.04 -18.38
C LYS A 136 9.26 41.94 -19.03
N GLN A 137 8.08 41.39 -19.33
CA GLN A 137 6.97 42.17 -19.89
C GLN A 137 6.40 43.19 -18.90
N ILE A 138 6.40 42.91 -17.60
CA ILE A 138 6.00 43.86 -16.55
C ILE A 138 6.93 45.08 -16.61
N LYS A 139 8.25 44.86 -16.58
CA LYS A 139 9.25 45.94 -16.66
C LYS A 139 9.08 46.77 -17.92
N GLU A 140 8.96 46.14 -19.08
CA GLU A 140 8.72 46.81 -20.35
C GLU A 140 7.43 47.65 -20.35
N ASN A 141 6.31 47.09 -19.86
CA ASN A 141 5.05 47.83 -19.80
C ASN A 141 5.12 49.01 -18.81
N LEU A 142 5.84 48.89 -17.70
CA LEU A 142 6.04 49.98 -16.74
C LEU A 142 6.93 51.09 -17.32
N GLU A 143 7.98 50.74 -18.05
CA GLU A 143 8.83 51.71 -18.77
C GLU A 143 8.02 52.47 -19.82
N LEU A 144 7.24 51.76 -20.64
CA LEU A 144 6.34 52.39 -21.62
C LEU A 144 5.25 53.25 -20.96
N ALA A 145 4.75 52.84 -19.80
CA ALA A 145 3.80 53.64 -19.02
C ALA A 145 4.45 54.94 -18.51
N SER A 146 5.71 54.87 -18.07
CA SER A 146 6.49 56.03 -17.63
C SER A 146 6.76 57.00 -18.79
N GLN A 147 7.12 56.49 -19.97
CA GLN A 147 7.27 57.30 -21.19
C GLN A 147 5.95 57.91 -21.65
N ALA A 148 4.85 57.14 -21.62
CA ALA A 148 3.53 57.69 -21.94
C ALA A 148 3.13 58.79 -20.96
N LYS A 149 3.48 58.67 -19.68
CA LYS A 149 3.27 59.70 -18.66
C LYS A 149 4.09 60.96 -18.95
N SER A 150 5.36 60.85 -19.36
CA SER A 150 6.19 62.02 -19.70
C SER A 150 5.74 62.74 -20.98
N MET A 151 5.08 62.02 -21.89
CA MET A 151 4.49 62.56 -23.12
C MET A 151 3.01 63.01 -22.96
N ASP A 152 2.49 63.07 -21.73
CA ASP A 152 1.10 63.38 -21.38
C ASP A 152 0.02 62.50 -22.08
N LYS A 153 0.39 61.28 -22.46
CA LYS A 153 -0.51 60.28 -23.07
C LYS A 153 -1.18 59.42 -22.00
N GLN A 154 -2.10 60.02 -21.24
CA GLN A 154 -2.76 59.39 -20.08
C GLN A 154 -3.42 58.03 -20.41
N ALA A 155 -4.14 57.92 -21.53
CA ALA A 155 -4.80 56.66 -21.92
C ALA A 155 -3.79 55.52 -22.14
N ALA A 156 -2.67 55.80 -22.80
CA ALA A 156 -1.62 54.81 -23.03
C ALA A 156 -0.93 54.38 -21.72
N MET A 157 -0.69 55.33 -20.82
CA MET A 157 -0.15 55.06 -19.48
C MET A 157 -1.07 54.10 -18.70
N VAL A 158 -2.37 54.38 -18.64
CA VAL A 158 -3.33 53.53 -17.91
C VAL A 158 -3.37 52.12 -18.49
N ILE A 159 -3.43 51.97 -19.81
CA ILE A 159 -3.48 50.65 -20.46
C ILE A 159 -2.22 49.83 -20.14
N LYS A 160 -1.05 50.44 -20.21
CA LYS A 160 0.24 49.78 -19.95
C LYS A 160 0.38 49.39 -18.48
N THR A 161 0.03 50.28 -17.54
CA THR A 161 0.00 49.96 -16.11
C THR A 161 -0.97 48.81 -15.80
N ARG A 162 -2.18 48.82 -16.39
CA ARG A 162 -3.15 47.71 -16.19
C ARG A 162 -2.64 46.39 -16.75
N ARG A 163 -1.93 46.40 -17.88
CA ARG A 163 -1.31 45.19 -18.45
C ARG A 163 -0.22 44.64 -17.52
N ALA A 164 0.64 45.51 -17.00
CA ALA A 164 1.62 45.13 -15.98
C ALA A 164 0.96 44.55 -14.72
N GLY A 165 -0.14 45.15 -14.26
CA GLY A 165 -0.92 44.64 -13.13
C GLY A 165 -1.45 43.22 -13.34
N ARG A 166 -2.04 42.92 -14.51
CA ARG A 166 -2.54 41.57 -14.84
C ARG A 166 -1.42 40.53 -14.90
N LEU A 167 -0.26 40.90 -15.48
CA LEU A 167 0.90 40.01 -15.52
C LEU A 167 1.45 39.74 -14.12
N LYS A 168 1.45 40.74 -13.23
CA LYS A 168 1.86 40.59 -11.84
C LYS A 168 0.93 39.64 -11.08
N GLU A 169 -0.38 39.80 -11.24
CA GLU A 169 -1.39 38.89 -10.67
C GLU A 169 -1.22 37.45 -11.20
N SER A 170 -0.95 37.30 -12.49
CA SER A 170 -0.63 36.00 -13.09
C SER A 170 0.62 35.39 -12.46
N ASN A 171 1.69 36.15 -12.25
CA ASN A 171 2.92 35.67 -11.62
C ASN A 171 2.70 35.21 -10.18
N MET A 172 1.83 35.90 -9.42
CA MET A 172 1.49 35.45 -8.06
C MET A 172 0.82 34.07 -8.05
N ARG A 173 -0.11 33.81 -8.99
CA ARG A 173 -0.75 32.49 -9.11
C ARG A 173 0.22 31.41 -9.57
N LEU A 174 1.11 31.74 -10.51
CA LEU A 174 2.15 30.82 -10.96
C LEU A 174 3.13 30.49 -9.82
N ASP A 175 3.54 31.48 -9.02
CA ASP A 175 4.41 31.26 -7.85
C ASP A 175 3.80 30.29 -6.84
N GLU A 176 2.51 30.45 -6.53
CA GLU A 176 1.79 29.52 -5.64
C GLU A 176 1.80 28.09 -6.22
N LEU A 177 1.53 27.95 -7.52
CA LEU A 177 1.57 26.65 -8.19
C LEU A 177 2.98 26.04 -8.18
N TYR A 178 4.02 26.85 -8.39
CA TYR A 178 5.41 26.42 -8.30
C TYR A 178 5.72 25.81 -6.92
N LYS A 179 5.31 26.50 -5.84
CA LYS A 179 5.52 26.05 -4.46
C LYS A 179 4.84 24.70 -4.19
N LYS A 180 3.63 24.50 -4.70
CA LYS A 180 2.91 23.22 -4.57
C LYS A 180 3.61 22.10 -5.36
N MET A 181 4.08 22.38 -6.57
CA MET A 181 4.88 21.43 -7.35
C MET A 181 6.20 21.08 -6.65
N GLU A 182 6.83 22.06 -6.00
CA GLU A 182 8.06 21.86 -5.23
C GLU A 182 7.87 20.91 -4.03
N VAL A 183 6.76 21.08 -3.28
CA VAL A 183 6.38 20.15 -2.21
C VAL A 183 6.30 18.72 -2.75
N LEU A 184 5.51 18.53 -3.82
CA LEU A 184 5.34 17.21 -4.44
C LEU A 184 6.66 16.61 -4.91
N TYR A 185 7.52 17.42 -5.54
CA TYR A 185 8.82 16.96 -6.01
C TYR A 185 9.72 16.50 -4.85
N ARG A 186 9.81 17.28 -3.78
CA ARG A 186 10.62 16.93 -2.60
C ARG A 186 10.15 15.64 -1.95
N VAL A 187 8.84 15.46 -1.84
CA VAL A 187 8.22 14.26 -1.28
C VAL A 187 8.47 13.05 -2.18
N LEU A 188 8.21 13.16 -3.49
CA LEU A 188 8.50 12.10 -4.47
C LEU A 188 9.97 11.68 -4.42
N LYS A 189 10.90 12.66 -4.41
CA LYS A 189 12.34 12.41 -4.32
C LYS A 189 12.66 11.60 -3.07
N ARG A 190 12.18 12.02 -1.90
CA ARG A 190 12.48 11.31 -0.64
C ARG A 190 11.84 9.93 -0.56
N MET A 191 10.61 9.79 -1.02
CA MET A 191 9.93 8.50 -1.08
C MET A 191 10.65 7.55 -2.03
N TYR A 192 11.17 8.05 -3.16
CA TYR A 192 11.93 7.24 -4.13
C TYR A 192 13.21 6.72 -3.47
N GLU A 193 13.99 7.61 -2.85
CA GLU A 193 15.23 7.25 -2.14
C GLU A 193 14.97 6.21 -1.03
N ASN A 194 13.97 6.44 -0.17
CA ASN A 194 13.66 5.50 0.93
C ASN A 194 13.15 4.15 0.40
N SER A 195 12.38 4.16 -0.69
CA SER A 195 11.79 2.94 -1.26
C SER A 195 12.80 2.13 -2.06
N GLU A 196 13.81 2.77 -2.65
CA GLU A 196 14.92 2.09 -3.32
C GLU A 196 15.73 1.27 -2.31
N VAL A 197 16.07 1.85 -1.15
CA VAL A 197 16.75 1.13 -0.05
C VAL A 197 15.89 -0.04 0.43
N LEU A 198 14.61 0.22 0.68
CA LEU A 198 13.67 -0.80 1.15
C LEU A 198 13.55 -1.96 0.15
N MET A 199 13.48 -1.67 -1.14
CA MET A 199 13.41 -2.69 -2.18
C MET A 199 14.67 -3.57 -2.19
N GLU A 200 15.85 -2.96 -2.07
CA GLU A 200 17.12 -3.71 -2.01
C GLU A 200 17.18 -4.62 -0.77
N ASP A 201 16.82 -4.09 0.40
CA ASP A 201 16.77 -4.85 1.65
C ASP A 201 15.78 -6.02 1.58
N ILE A 202 14.55 -5.80 1.12
CA ILE A 202 13.56 -6.87 0.97
C ILE A 202 14.05 -7.93 -0.02
N LYS A 203 14.67 -7.51 -1.14
CA LYS A 203 15.22 -8.44 -2.13
C LYS A 203 16.28 -9.35 -1.52
N ASP A 204 17.18 -8.80 -0.71
CA ASP A 204 18.20 -9.57 0.01
C ASP A 204 17.58 -10.49 1.06
N GLN A 205 16.61 -9.99 1.85
CA GLN A 205 15.88 -10.81 2.80
C GLN A 205 15.16 -11.98 2.14
N VAL A 206 14.51 -11.75 1.01
CA VAL A 206 13.83 -12.79 0.21
C VAL A 206 14.82 -13.85 -0.26
N MET A 207 16.00 -13.44 -0.73
CA MET A 207 17.05 -14.38 -1.15
C MET A 207 17.52 -15.25 0.02
N ILE A 208 17.79 -14.66 1.18
CA ILE A 208 18.21 -15.39 2.39
C ILE A 208 17.10 -16.33 2.85
N LYS A 209 15.85 -15.84 2.95
CA LYS A 209 14.71 -16.64 3.39
C LYS A 209 14.39 -17.78 2.43
N GLU A 210 14.65 -17.60 1.13
CA GLU A 210 14.56 -18.68 0.16
C GLU A 210 15.60 -19.77 0.40
N GLN A 211 16.85 -19.38 0.68
CA GLN A 211 17.91 -20.33 1.02
C GLN A 211 17.62 -21.05 2.34
N GLU A 212 17.19 -20.32 3.38
CA GLU A 212 16.77 -20.88 4.67
C GLU A 212 15.62 -21.86 4.49
N ARG A 213 14.59 -21.51 3.71
CA ARG A 213 13.46 -22.41 3.44
C ARG A 213 13.90 -23.65 2.67
N LYS A 214 14.78 -23.52 1.67
CA LYS A 214 15.37 -24.66 0.95
C LYS A 214 16.18 -25.56 1.89
N ALA A 215 16.99 -24.98 2.77
CA ALA A 215 17.77 -25.70 3.78
C ALA A 215 16.85 -26.42 4.78
N ILE A 216 15.83 -25.75 5.33
CA ILE A 216 14.83 -26.35 6.22
C ILE A 216 14.12 -27.50 5.50
N HIS A 217 13.72 -27.33 4.23
CA HIS A 217 13.12 -28.41 3.46
C HIS A 217 14.07 -29.60 3.27
N ALA A 218 15.32 -29.36 2.88
CA ALA A 218 16.34 -30.38 2.67
C ALA A 218 16.72 -31.11 3.98
N SER A 219 16.95 -30.35 5.06
CA SER A 219 17.20 -30.86 6.41
C SER A 219 16.01 -31.65 6.93
N THR A 220 14.78 -31.23 6.65
CA THR A 220 13.60 -32.03 7.06
C THR A 220 13.37 -33.23 6.16
N SER A 221 13.79 -33.26 4.89
CA SER A 221 13.77 -34.50 4.09
C SER A 221 14.81 -35.50 4.59
N ALA A 222 16.01 -35.04 4.95
CA ALA A 222 17.04 -35.87 5.60
C ALA A 222 16.58 -36.32 7.01
N MET A 223 15.94 -35.42 7.74
CA MET A 223 15.40 -35.70 9.07
C MET A 223 14.13 -36.54 9.00
N ARG A 224 13.24 -36.43 8.00
CA ARG A 224 12.07 -37.31 7.79
C ARG A 224 12.49 -38.77 7.67
N SER A 225 13.62 -39.04 7.03
CA SER A 225 14.24 -40.37 7.00
C SER A 225 14.68 -40.85 8.39
N ALA A 226 14.99 -39.93 9.32
CA ALA A 226 15.25 -40.21 10.73
C ALA A 226 14.00 -40.04 11.66
N MET A 227 12.95 -39.35 11.21
CA MET A 227 11.80 -38.87 12.00
C MET A 227 10.66 -39.86 12.08
N ASN A 228 10.72 -40.95 11.31
CA ASN A 228 9.95 -42.16 11.64
C ASN A 228 10.30 -42.71 13.04
N VAL A 229 11.36 -42.21 13.70
CA VAL A 229 11.83 -42.67 15.01
C VAL A 229 11.59 -41.66 16.15
N LEU A 230 11.43 -40.34 15.88
CA LEU A 230 11.29 -39.34 16.96
C LEU A 230 10.32 -38.21 16.60
N SER A 231 9.14 -38.25 17.21
CA SER A 231 8.06 -37.27 17.12
C SER A 231 8.42 -35.94 17.80
N GLY A 232 8.29 -34.82 17.09
CA GLY A 232 8.17 -33.49 17.70
C GLY A 232 8.96 -32.39 17.00
N ASN A 233 8.41 -31.77 15.94
CA ASN A 233 8.84 -30.44 15.46
C ASN A 233 7.91 -29.89 14.36
N LYS A 234 6.58 -29.93 14.57
CA LYS A 234 5.62 -29.42 13.58
C LYS A 234 5.46 -27.88 13.62
N ASP A 235 6.05 -27.21 14.62
CA ASP A 235 5.76 -25.80 14.93
C ASP A 235 6.71 -24.80 14.23
N LYS A 236 7.97 -25.16 13.96
CA LYS A 236 8.97 -24.21 13.43
C LYS A 236 8.66 -23.70 12.02
N ARG A 237 8.03 -24.52 11.17
CA ARG A 237 7.63 -24.11 9.81
C ARG A 237 6.47 -23.12 9.85
N ALA A 238 5.46 -23.40 10.67
CA ALA A 238 4.31 -22.52 10.83
C ALA A 238 4.73 -21.14 11.38
N MET A 239 5.65 -21.11 12.35
CA MET A 239 6.20 -19.86 12.88
C MET A 239 7.02 -19.09 11.82
N PHE A 240 7.78 -19.79 10.97
CA PHE A 240 8.53 -19.17 9.88
C PHE A 240 7.61 -18.56 8.81
N ASP A 241 6.58 -19.31 8.40
CA ASP A 241 5.60 -18.84 7.42
C ASP A 241 4.78 -17.64 7.96
N GLU A 242 4.42 -17.65 9.25
CA GLU A 242 3.75 -16.52 9.92
C GLU A 242 4.63 -15.26 9.98
N ALA A 243 5.93 -15.41 10.25
CA ALA A 243 6.86 -14.28 10.24
C ALA A 243 7.00 -13.66 8.84
N LEU A 244 7.02 -14.50 7.78
CA LEU A 244 7.04 -14.01 6.40
C LEU A 244 5.73 -13.31 6.01
N GLU A 245 4.58 -13.78 6.49
CA GLU A 245 3.30 -13.11 6.28
C GLU A 245 3.30 -11.71 6.90
N ALA A 246 3.85 -11.55 8.10
CA ALA A 246 3.96 -10.24 8.76
C ALA A 246 4.87 -9.27 7.97
N VAL A 247 6.00 -9.75 7.44
CA VAL A 247 6.87 -8.94 6.56
C VAL A 247 6.12 -8.57 5.28
N ALA A 248 5.41 -9.51 4.67
CA ALA A 248 4.63 -9.27 3.47
C ALA A 248 3.53 -8.21 3.68
N ASP A 249 2.85 -8.25 4.83
CA ASP A 249 1.85 -7.25 5.21
C ASP A 249 2.47 -5.84 5.40
N ASP A 250 3.68 -5.74 5.95
CA ASP A 250 4.39 -4.46 6.10
C ASP A 250 4.80 -3.87 4.75
N VAL A 251 5.38 -4.69 3.88
CA VAL A 251 5.77 -4.29 2.52
C VAL A 251 4.54 -3.85 1.72
N SER A 252 3.44 -4.59 1.83
CA SER A 252 2.17 -4.25 1.16
C SER A 252 1.66 -2.87 1.57
N LYS A 253 1.68 -2.53 2.86
CA LYS A 253 1.28 -1.20 3.34
C LYS A 253 2.16 -0.09 2.77
N LYS A 254 3.47 -0.29 2.77
CA LYS A 254 4.45 0.68 2.23
C LYS A 254 4.25 0.90 0.72
N VAL A 255 4.04 -0.17 -0.04
CA VAL A 255 3.70 -0.10 -1.48
C VAL A 255 2.40 0.67 -1.69
N GLY A 256 1.35 0.34 -0.94
CA GLY A 256 0.05 1.00 -1.09
C GLY A 256 0.08 2.50 -0.77
N GLU A 257 0.86 2.93 0.22
CA GLU A 257 1.06 4.36 0.48
C GLU A 257 1.76 5.08 -0.68
N MET A 258 2.74 4.43 -1.30
CA MET A 258 3.47 4.96 -2.46
C MET A 258 2.54 5.12 -3.65
N GLU A 259 1.74 4.11 -3.96
CA GLU A 259 0.76 4.14 -5.04
C GLU A 259 -0.28 5.23 -4.83
N ARG A 260 -0.82 5.35 -3.60
CA ARG A 260 -1.78 6.41 -3.26
C ARG A 260 -1.19 7.81 -3.43
N PHE A 261 0.06 8.03 -3.00
CA PHE A 261 0.70 9.33 -3.19
C PHE A 261 0.99 9.62 -4.67
N MET A 262 1.36 8.61 -5.43
CA MET A 262 1.56 8.68 -6.88
C MET A 262 0.29 8.98 -7.65
N GLU A 263 -0.85 8.46 -7.20
CA GLU A 263 -2.17 8.78 -7.73
C GLU A 263 -2.53 10.24 -7.46
N VAL A 264 -2.37 10.71 -6.21
CA VAL A 264 -2.58 12.13 -5.84
C VAL A 264 -1.68 13.05 -6.67
N THR A 265 -0.42 12.68 -6.84
CA THR A 265 0.55 13.44 -7.66
C THR A 265 0.14 13.48 -9.13
N SER A 266 -0.30 12.35 -9.70
CA SER A 266 -0.77 12.30 -11.09
C SER A 266 -2.01 13.17 -11.27
N ASN A 267 -3.01 13.02 -10.41
CA ASN A 267 -4.26 13.79 -10.48
C ASN A 267 -3.98 15.30 -10.36
N PHE A 268 -3.07 15.71 -9.46
CA PHE A 268 -2.63 17.09 -9.39
C PHE A 268 -1.97 17.55 -10.69
N MET A 269 -1.02 16.78 -11.25
CA MET A 269 -0.38 17.13 -12.52
C MET A 269 -1.37 17.21 -13.70
N ASP A 270 -2.33 16.29 -13.75
CA ASP A 270 -3.34 16.21 -14.82
C ASP A 270 -4.36 17.35 -14.71
N SER A 271 -4.63 17.84 -13.50
CA SER A 271 -5.50 19.01 -13.25
C SER A 271 -4.90 20.37 -13.66
N ILE A 272 -3.62 20.39 -14.04
CA ILE A 272 -2.88 21.62 -14.33
C ILE A 272 -2.85 21.85 -15.83
N ASP A 273 -3.71 22.76 -16.31
CA ASP A 273 -3.53 23.36 -17.63
C ASP A 273 -2.61 24.58 -17.53
N LEU A 274 -1.30 24.34 -17.68
CA LEU A 274 -0.29 25.41 -17.65
C LEU A 274 -0.52 26.50 -18.71
N GLN A 275 -1.19 26.20 -19.82
CA GLN A 275 -1.43 27.17 -20.87
C GLN A 275 -2.50 28.19 -20.48
N LYS A 276 -3.44 27.78 -19.62
CA LYS A 276 -4.51 28.65 -19.14
C LYS A 276 -4.25 29.18 -17.73
N GLY A 277 -3.31 28.59 -16.98
CA GLY A 277 -3.05 28.97 -15.59
C GLY A 277 -4.29 28.77 -14.70
N VAL A 278 -5.20 27.90 -15.13
CA VAL A 278 -6.41 27.51 -14.41
C VAL A 278 -6.16 26.11 -13.89
N PHE A 279 -6.35 25.95 -12.58
CA PHE A 279 -6.27 24.67 -11.88
C PHE A 279 -7.68 24.26 -11.43
N GLU A 280 -7.97 22.97 -11.41
CA GLU A 280 -9.17 22.46 -10.76
C GLU A 280 -8.98 22.50 -9.24
N GLU A 281 -9.95 23.08 -8.52
CA GLU A 281 -9.95 23.20 -7.06
C GLU A 281 -9.79 21.83 -6.37
N GLU A 282 -10.27 20.77 -7.02
CA GLU A 282 -10.21 19.39 -6.54
C GLU A 282 -8.76 18.88 -6.37
N GLY A 283 -7.86 19.18 -7.32
CA GLY A 283 -6.46 18.76 -7.24
C GLY A 283 -5.70 19.42 -6.09
N LEU A 284 -6.07 20.67 -5.75
CA LEU A 284 -5.51 21.39 -4.61
C LEU A 284 -6.01 20.85 -3.27
N ASP A 285 -7.31 20.55 -3.18
CA ASP A 285 -7.91 20.01 -1.96
C ASP A 285 -7.34 18.62 -1.62
N MET A 286 -7.09 17.77 -2.64
CA MET A 286 -6.42 16.48 -2.44
C MET A 286 -5.00 16.64 -1.88
N LEU A 287 -4.23 17.61 -2.40
CA LEU A 287 -2.89 17.91 -1.89
C LEU A 287 -2.94 18.38 -0.44
N GLU A 288 -3.83 19.32 -0.12
CA GLU A 288 -3.98 19.83 1.23
C GLU A 288 -4.41 18.75 2.23
N LYS A 289 -5.34 17.88 1.82
CA LYS A 289 -5.74 16.72 2.63
C LYS A 289 -4.55 15.81 2.89
N TRP A 290 -3.77 15.50 1.87
CA TRP A 290 -2.56 14.70 2.01
C TRP A 290 -1.53 15.37 2.93
N GLU A 291 -1.30 16.68 2.81
CA GLU A 291 -0.39 17.41 3.70
C GLU A 291 -0.83 17.36 5.17
N LYS A 292 -2.15 17.45 5.43
CA LYS A 292 -2.75 17.39 6.77
C LYS A 292 -2.70 15.99 7.39
N GLU A 293 -2.69 14.93 6.58
CA GLU A 293 -2.55 13.55 7.07
C GLU A 293 -1.20 13.36 7.79
N THR A 294 -1.23 13.10 9.10
CA THR A 294 -0.04 13.21 9.97
C THR A 294 0.93 12.04 9.87
N PHE A 295 0.52 10.89 9.32
CA PHE A 295 1.32 9.67 9.33
C PHE A 295 1.59 9.15 7.91
N SER A 296 2.86 9.02 7.56
CA SER A 296 3.32 8.22 6.42
C SER A 296 4.27 7.16 6.97
N SER A 297 4.01 5.88 6.68
CA SER A 297 4.90 4.79 7.06
C SER A 297 6.26 4.89 6.37
N LEU A 298 6.31 5.47 5.16
CA LEU A 298 7.53 5.63 4.35
C LEU A 298 8.38 6.85 4.74
N LEU A 299 7.75 7.94 5.17
CA LEU A 299 8.44 9.20 5.48
C LEU A 299 8.57 9.47 6.97
N GLY A 300 7.74 8.84 7.82
CA GLY A 300 7.77 9.05 9.27
C GLY A 300 7.73 10.52 9.66
N GLU A 301 8.69 10.95 10.49
CA GLU A 301 8.84 12.36 10.91
C GLU A 301 9.41 13.26 9.82
N GLU A 302 10.10 12.71 8.81
CA GLU A 302 10.72 13.49 7.73
C GLU A 302 9.68 14.22 6.87
N LYS A 303 8.44 13.72 6.82
CA LYS A 303 7.34 14.41 6.13
C LYS A 303 7.20 15.86 6.61
N LYS A 304 7.23 16.10 7.93
CA LYS A 304 7.10 17.45 8.48
C LYS A 304 8.27 18.34 8.07
N THR A 305 9.48 17.81 8.20
CA THR A 305 10.71 18.51 7.79
C THR A 305 10.71 18.88 6.31
N LEU A 306 10.20 18.01 5.43
CA LEU A 306 10.10 18.29 3.99
C LEU A 306 9.07 19.38 3.69
N LEU A 307 7.92 19.35 4.38
CA LEU A 307 6.89 20.38 4.25
C LEU A 307 7.38 21.74 4.75
N ASP A 308 8.16 21.76 5.84
CA ASP A 308 8.74 22.98 6.39
C ASP A 308 9.82 23.55 5.45
N LYS A 309 10.70 22.71 4.91
CA LYS A 309 11.70 23.10 3.91
C LYS A 309 11.07 23.66 2.63
N ALA A 310 9.95 23.12 2.20
CA ALA A 310 9.24 23.63 1.03
C ALA A 310 8.54 24.98 1.28
N LYS A 311 8.35 25.37 2.55
CA LYS A 311 7.78 26.67 2.95
C LYS A 311 8.83 27.73 3.27
N ASP A 312 10.09 27.36 3.39
CA ASP A 312 11.20 28.28 3.66
C ASP A 312 11.78 28.83 2.35
N ASP A 313 11.61 30.13 2.13
CA ASP A 313 12.12 30.83 0.93
C ASP A 313 13.67 30.83 0.85
N ASN A 314 14.39 30.50 1.94
CA ASN A 314 15.86 30.40 1.94
C ASN A 314 16.40 29.03 1.49
N GLU A 315 15.57 27.99 1.51
CA GLU A 315 15.93 26.62 1.14
C GLU A 315 15.52 26.33 -0.31
N VAL A 316 16.26 26.89 -1.27
CA VAL A 316 15.93 26.77 -2.70
C VAL A 316 16.20 25.34 -3.21
N LEU A 317 15.16 24.67 -3.73
CA LEU A 317 15.30 23.37 -4.38
C LEU A 317 16.16 23.45 -5.65
N ASP A 318 17.25 22.67 -5.68
CA ASP A 318 17.99 22.42 -6.92
C ASP A 318 17.39 21.23 -7.69
N LEU A 319 16.71 21.55 -8.79
CA LEU A 319 16.12 20.56 -9.69
C LEU A 319 17.15 19.79 -10.54
N ASN A 320 18.40 20.26 -10.58
CA ASN A 320 19.49 19.63 -11.31
C ASN A 320 20.36 18.73 -10.43
N GLU A 321 20.17 18.77 -9.10
CA GLU A 321 20.90 17.88 -8.20
C GLU A 321 20.56 16.43 -8.58
N PRO A 322 21.57 15.58 -8.85
CA PRO A 322 21.32 14.18 -9.09
C PRO A 322 20.63 13.57 -7.86
N ILE A 323 19.67 12.68 -8.11
CA ILE A 323 19.07 11.89 -7.03
C ILE A 323 20.23 11.13 -6.38
N LYS A 324 20.44 11.35 -5.08
CA LYS A 324 21.50 10.66 -4.37
C LYS A 324 21.10 9.20 -4.34
N VAL A 325 21.88 8.35 -5.01
CA VAL A 325 21.80 6.92 -4.76
C VAL A 325 22.22 6.76 -3.29
N PRO A 326 21.33 6.26 -2.42
CA PRO A 326 21.67 6.15 -1.01
C PRO A 326 22.92 5.29 -0.88
N GLU A 327 23.96 5.83 -0.24
CA GLU A 327 25.08 5.01 0.21
C GLU A 327 24.53 3.97 1.16
N ARG A 328 24.96 2.71 1.00
CA ARG A 328 24.59 1.59 1.90
C ARG A 328 24.66 2.10 3.34
N GLN A 329 23.52 2.20 4.02
CA GLN A 329 23.53 2.50 5.44
C GLN A 329 24.32 1.41 6.16
N SER A 330 25.22 1.84 7.05
CA SER A 330 26.04 0.92 7.85
C SER A 330 25.12 -0.06 8.55
N ASN A 331 25.18 -1.33 8.15
CA ASN A 331 24.31 -2.34 8.71
C ASN A 331 24.91 -2.77 10.05
N GLN A 332 24.12 -3.43 10.91
CA GLN A 332 24.61 -3.99 12.19
C GLN A 332 25.80 -4.97 12.03
N TYR A 333 26.12 -5.32 10.77
CA TYR A 333 27.20 -6.20 10.37
C TYR A 333 28.51 -5.48 10.01
N ASP A 334 28.55 -4.15 9.99
CA ASP A 334 29.79 -3.41 9.71
C ASP A 334 30.85 -3.63 10.81
N SER A 335 30.41 -3.98 12.03
CA SER A 335 31.28 -4.40 13.12
C SER A 335 31.97 -5.76 12.91
N PHE A 336 31.68 -6.49 11.83
CA PHE A 336 32.40 -7.72 11.48
C PHE A 336 33.63 -7.44 10.60
N PHE A 337 33.82 -6.20 10.15
CA PHE A 337 34.90 -5.81 9.24
C PHE A 337 35.83 -4.71 9.80
N GLU A 338 35.62 -4.27 11.06
CA GLU A 338 36.65 -3.66 11.91
C GLU A 338 37.48 -4.76 12.60
#